data_AF-A0A2N0SJY1-F1
#
_entry.id   AF-A0A2N0SJY1-F1
#
_cell.length_a   1.000
_cell.length_b   1.000
_cell.length_c   1.000
_cell.angle_alpha   90.00
_cell.angle_beta   90.00
_cell.angle_gamma   90.00
#
_symmetry.space_group_name_H-M   'P 1'
#
loop_
_entity.id
_entity.type
_entity.pdbx_description
1 polymer ?
#
loop_
_entity_poly.entity_id
_entity_poly.type
_entity_poly.pdbx_seq_one_letter_code
_entity_poly.pdbx_strand_id
1 'polypeptide(L)'
;MLTKVLYERCGNLELNPTHFKQMIEKADPHLQGLFDKLVKALVPNNRSAYNKVEARKTIVSLCYIMAGMRNKFINDFKLEVRLYLSASGATRAAIDTMNSIGFSACYTTVNNFKRKIANEHPLNIRKFLSEHVNDYHDIHEKRRPDTVTLSTAKHMATCICKQVSGCAPIPIIFNNVSVHNLVNIDASNICFRLIWEYHGIFDIAYTNRKKQWLTNGQLATDTFDRIELLTVHCYDDAIAERKEEPLQMILDIDKNTGYLQNHIAPLVADWPGQLFVRKAITNLHKVDSQYSIPARINSFIPILGTLHVSLNSREHVLICKIRDIILTKFGSTCKDIEYRMVIDLLDNIIPATLDVYSILFRSAPLAFLSDIFYWQDTNHPFAEAVKLFLVNFNDYYVENMHSKIRSQTPVNSNIDNIIKQAYVIDERNHCELKDTFQKTKAYPYKPSLLNILAEKTSLFLLDYFQRIYKNCGKSKLCKSKKKIQCQLATLGKTVDTKCLPTGYSTNMPPLPDSCDHCRKKLDDGEVLICGHGYHFECYQMMEYGCRYCEEYYKREIYSNVNSFLDRLEKGPNVLTSDEQDETPIEENETVEEVEANGSQEVHAELLIALIHVNTW
;
A
#
# COMPACT_ATOMS: atom_id res chain seq x y z
N MET A 1 46.44 23.28 5.76
CA MET A 1 45.50 24.08 6.57
C MET A 1 44.19 23.33 6.72
N LEU A 2 43.35 23.25 5.68
CA LEU A 2 42.09 22.49 5.71
C LEU A 2 42.25 21.03 6.18
N THR A 3 43.24 20.30 5.66
CA THR A 3 43.54 18.92 6.09
C THR A 3 43.86 18.81 7.58
N LYS A 4 44.53 19.80 8.17
CA LYS A 4 44.88 19.78 9.61
C LYS A 4 43.63 19.97 10.46
N VAL A 5 42.80 20.95 10.11
CA VAL A 5 41.52 21.23 10.78
C VAL A 5 40.60 20.01 10.74
N LEU A 6 40.48 19.35 9.58
CA LEU A 6 39.62 18.17 9.43
C LEU A 6 40.20 16.92 10.11
N TYR A 7 41.53 16.82 10.23
CA TYR A 7 42.18 15.74 10.97
C TYR A 7 41.97 15.86 12.49
N GLU A 8 42.08 17.07 13.04
CA GLU A 8 41.85 17.33 14.48
C GLU A 8 40.38 17.14 14.91
N ARG A 9 39.46 17.09 13.94
CA ARG A 9 38.01 16.88 14.12
C ARG A 9 37.54 15.46 13.82
N CYS A 10 38.47 14.51 13.63
CA CYS A 10 38.13 13.11 13.34
C CYS A 10 37.13 12.57 14.39
N GLY A 11 36.01 12.01 13.92
CA GLY A 11 34.90 11.51 14.72
C GLY A 11 33.61 12.34 14.66
N ASN A 12 33.65 13.60 14.19
CA ASN A 12 32.48 14.48 14.08
C ASN A 12 32.42 15.13 12.69
N LEU A 13 31.76 14.45 11.74
CA LEU A 13 31.52 15.00 10.41
C LEU A 13 30.49 16.15 10.49
N GLU A 14 30.84 17.28 9.90
CA GLU A 14 29.94 18.42 9.71
C GLU A 14 29.69 18.60 8.22
N LEU A 15 28.48 18.29 7.76
CA LEU A 15 28.09 18.37 6.36
C LEU A 15 27.22 19.60 6.04
N ASN A 16 26.71 20.33 7.05
CA ASN A 16 25.96 21.55 6.83
C ASN A 16 26.89 22.66 6.30
N PRO A 17 26.63 23.25 5.11
CA PRO A 17 27.52 24.25 4.52
C PRO A 17 27.79 25.49 5.39
N THR A 18 26.81 25.91 6.19
CA THR A 18 26.94 27.09 7.04
C THR A 18 27.80 26.77 8.25
N HIS A 19 27.51 25.68 8.94
CA HIS A 19 28.31 25.25 10.10
C HIS A 19 29.72 24.83 9.70
N PHE A 20 29.87 24.11 8.58
CA PHE A 20 31.17 23.72 8.04
C PHE A 20 32.07 24.93 7.78
N LYS A 21 31.51 25.98 7.14
CA LYS A 21 32.23 27.25 6.94
C LYS A 21 32.67 27.85 8.28
N GLN A 22 31.74 28.04 9.21
CA GLN A 22 32.06 28.62 10.52
C GLN A 22 33.11 27.80 11.26
N MET A 23 33.04 26.46 11.17
CA MET A 23 33.98 25.53 11.77
C MET A 23 35.40 25.73 11.24
N ILE A 24 35.59 25.73 9.91
CA ILE A 24 36.93 25.84 9.33
C ILE A 24 37.55 27.22 9.53
N GLU A 25 36.74 28.29 9.47
CA GLU A 25 37.22 29.67 9.63
C GLU A 25 37.56 29.98 11.10
N LYS A 26 36.82 29.40 12.05
CA LYS A 26 37.13 29.51 13.48
C LYS A 26 38.39 28.73 13.87
N ALA A 27 38.61 27.58 13.23
CA ALA A 27 39.75 26.72 13.54
C ALA A 27 41.08 27.25 13.00
N ASP A 28 41.07 27.92 11.84
CA ASP A 28 42.26 28.50 11.23
C ASP A 28 41.88 29.80 10.48
N PRO A 29 42.30 30.99 10.98
CA PRO A 29 41.98 32.27 10.34
C PRO A 29 42.42 32.38 8.87
N HIS A 30 43.42 31.60 8.45
CA HIS A 30 43.87 31.59 7.05
C HIS A 30 42.88 30.88 6.10
N LEU A 31 41.91 30.13 6.64
CA LEU A 31 40.82 29.52 5.87
C LEU A 31 39.63 30.48 5.67
N GLN A 32 39.67 31.70 6.24
CA GLN A 32 38.62 32.69 6.10
C GLN A 32 38.33 33.02 4.62
N GLY A 33 37.07 32.87 4.22
CA GLY A 33 36.61 33.09 2.85
C GLY A 33 37.00 32.00 1.85
N LEU A 34 37.67 30.92 2.25
CA LEU A 34 38.01 29.81 1.36
C LEU A 34 36.74 29.15 0.78
N PHE A 35 35.77 28.84 1.64
CA PHE A 35 34.53 28.19 1.23
C PHE A 35 33.73 29.06 0.24
N ASP A 36 33.62 30.36 0.51
CA ASP A 36 32.91 31.30 -0.38
C ASP A 36 33.59 31.41 -1.75
N LYS A 37 34.92 31.40 -1.79
CA LYS A 37 35.69 31.38 -3.04
C LYS A 37 35.43 30.11 -3.84
N LEU A 38 35.37 28.94 -3.19
CA LEU A 38 35.03 27.68 -3.85
C LEU A 38 33.59 27.69 -4.40
N VAL A 39 32.63 28.20 -3.63
CA VAL A 39 31.24 28.37 -4.09
C VAL A 39 31.17 29.29 -5.31
N LYS A 40 31.85 30.44 -5.27
CA LYS A 40 31.89 31.38 -6.39
C LYS A 40 32.55 30.78 -7.65
N ALA A 41 33.58 29.95 -7.47
CA ALA A 41 34.30 29.33 -8.59
C ALA A 41 33.54 28.17 -9.23
N LEU A 42 32.81 27.38 -8.45
CA LEU A 42 32.20 26.12 -8.89
C LEU A 42 30.69 26.22 -9.18
N VAL A 43 30.03 27.31 -8.77
CA VAL A 43 28.57 27.49 -8.92
C VAL A 43 28.26 28.66 -9.87
N PRO A 44 27.70 28.38 -11.07
CA PRO A 44 27.28 29.43 -12.01
C PRO A 44 26.18 30.34 -11.46
N ASN A 45 26.26 31.64 -11.79
CA ASN A 45 25.32 32.66 -11.31
C ASN A 45 23.86 32.44 -11.79
N ASN A 46 23.68 31.79 -12.94
CA ASN A 46 22.38 31.53 -13.58
C ASN A 46 21.62 30.31 -13.00
N ARG A 47 22.13 29.64 -11.95
CA ARG A 47 21.40 28.54 -11.29
C ARG A 47 20.23 29.04 -10.43
N SER A 48 19.18 28.23 -10.35
CA SER A 48 18.04 28.45 -9.44
C SER A 48 18.50 28.47 -7.97
N ALA A 49 17.71 29.09 -7.09
CA ALA A 49 18.02 29.18 -5.66
C ALA A 49 18.18 27.79 -5.02
N TYR A 50 17.30 26.84 -5.35
CA TYR A 50 17.41 25.45 -4.92
C TYR A 50 18.74 24.80 -5.36
N ASN A 51 19.11 24.92 -6.64
CA ASN A 51 20.34 24.34 -7.16
C ASN A 51 21.61 25.00 -6.60
N LYS A 52 21.52 26.25 -6.13
CA LYS A 52 22.62 26.93 -5.42
C LYS A 52 22.82 26.35 -4.02
N VAL A 53 21.75 26.00 -3.31
CA VAL A 53 21.82 25.35 -1.99
C VAL A 53 22.43 23.94 -2.12
N GLU A 54 21.97 23.14 -3.08
CA GLU A 54 22.51 21.78 -3.31
C GLU A 54 23.98 21.79 -3.75
N ALA A 55 24.38 22.78 -4.57
CA ALA A 55 25.77 22.93 -4.97
C ALA A 55 26.69 23.23 -3.76
N ARG A 56 26.21 23.99 -2.77
CA ARG A 56 27.00 24.25 -1.54
C ARG A 56 27.24 22.99 -0.73
N LYS A 57 26.26 22.07 -0.64
CA LYS A 57 26.44 20.77 0.02
C LYS A 57 27.51 19.92 -0.70
N THR A 58 27.45 19.87 -2.04
CA THR A 58 28.46 19.18 -2.86
C THR A 58 29.88 19.72 -2.63
N ILE A 59 30.04 21.03 -2.41
CA ILE A 59 31.35 21.64 -2.16
C ILE A 59 31.92 21.28 -0.79
N VAL A 60 31.07 21.08 0.23
CA VAL A 60 31.51 20.54 1.53
C VAL A 60 32.12 19.14 1.33
N SER A 61 31.41 18.27 0.60
CA SER A 61 31.91 16.94 0.25
C SER A 61 33.24 16.99 -0.51
N LEU A 62 33.39 17.92 -1.46
CA LEU A 62 34.65 18.14 -2.18
C LEU A 62 35.79 18.52 -1.23
N CYS A 63 35.53 19.33 -0.20
CA CYS A 63 36.53 19.71 0.80
C CYS A 63 37.04 18.49 1.59
N TYR A 64 36.15 17.59 2.02
CA TYR A 64 36.55 16.35 2.68
C TYR A 64 37.32 15.40 1.74
N ILE A 65 36.92 15.30 0.47
CA ILE A 65 37.64 14.50 -0.54
C ILE A 65 39.06 15.05 -0.71
N MET A 66 39.21 16.35 -0.97
CA MET A 66 40.52 16.98 -1.17
C MET A 66 41.43 16.79 0.04
N ALA A 67 40.89 16.92 1.26
CA ALA A 67 41.65 16.69 2.48
C ALA A 67 41.99 15.21 2.69
N GLY A 68 41.10 14.30 2.31
CA GLY A 68 41.23 12.86 2.48
C GLY A 68 42.15 12.18 1.47
N MET A 69 42.22 12.61 0.21
CA MET A 69 42.92 11.90 -0.88
C MET A 69 44.39 11.54 -0.59
N ARG A 70 45.08 12.31 0.27
CA ARG A 70 46.48 12.06 0.69
C ARG A 70 46.65 11.87 2.20
N ASN A 71 45.56 11.72 2.94
CA ASN A 71 45.58 11.53 4.38
C ASN A 71 44.82 10.25 4.75
N LYS A 72 45.53 9.27 5.32
CA LYS A 72 44.96 7.98 5.75
C LYS A 72 44.12 8.08 7.03
N PHE A 73 44.24 9.19 7.76
CA PHE A 73 43.61 9.37 9.05
C PHE A 73 42.32 10.21 9.00
N ILE A 74 42.08 10.95 7.91
CA ILE A 74 40.77 11.58 7.66
C ILE A 74 39.89 10.52 6.99
N ASN A 75 39.41 9.57 7.81
CA ASN A 75 38.76 8.37 7.32
C ASN A 75 37.23 8.37 7.49
N ASP A 76 36.66 9.24 8.32
CA ASP A 76 35.22 9.19 8.61
C ASP A 76 34.39 9.49 7.35
N PHE A 77 34.75 10.52 6.59
CA PHE A 77 34.07 10.81 5.32
C PHE A 77 34.28 9.70 4.28
N LYS A 78 35.48 9.10 4.22
CA LYS A 78 35.79 7.97 3.32
C LYS A 78 35.04 6.70 3.70
N LEU A 79 34.81 6.51 5.00
CA LEU A 79 33.97 5.45 5.55
C LEU A 79 32.54 5.71 5.10
N GLU A 80 31.97 6.89 5.36
CA GLU A 80 30.60 7.25 4.94
C GLU A 80 30.36 7.09 3.42
N VAL A 81 31.26 7.59 2.58
CA VAL A 81 31.18 7.39 1.12
C VAL A 81 31.16 5.90 0.77
N ARG A 82 32.00 5.10 1.42
CA ARG A 82 32.04 3.64 1.17
C ARG A 82 30.78 2.93 1.67
N LEU A 83 30.32 3.33 2.84
CA LEU A 83 29.10 2.83 3.46
C LEU A 83 27.90 3.09 2.53
N TYR A 84 27.80 4.29 1.97
CA TYR A 84 26.80 4.67 0.96
C TYR A 84 26.92 3.85 -0.33
N LEU A 85 28.13 3.70 -0.89
CA LEU A 85 28.36 2.89 -2.10
C LEU A 85 27.96 1.42 -1.87
N SER A 86 28.33 0.84 -0.72
CA SER A 86 27.95 -0.52 -0.36
C SER A 86 26.44 -0.69 -0.19
N ALA A 87 25.73 0.32 0.35
CA ALA A 87 24.28 0.31 0.45
C ALA A 87 23.61 0.52 -0.93
N SER A 88 24.28 1.19 -1.85
CA SER A 88 23.80 1.42 -3.22
C SER A 88 24.08 0.24 -4.17
N GLY A 89 24.51 -0.92 -3.65
CA GLY A 89 24.78 -2.12 -4.44
C GLY A 89 26.13 -2.16 -5.16
N ALA A 90 27.10 -1.29 -4.81
CA ALA A 90 28.41 -1.32 -5.43
C ALA A 90 29.15 -2.65 -5.16
N THR A 91 29.76 -3.23 -6.20
CA THR A 91 30.51 -4.49 -6.09
C THR A 91 31.78 -4.33 -5.26
N ARG A 92 32.28 -5.41 -4.64
CA ARG A 92 33.56 -5.39 -3.92
C ARG A 92 34.69 -4.80 -4.76
N ALA A 93 34.75 -5.17 -6.05
CA ALA A 93 35.73 -4.64 -7.00
C ALA A 93 35.59 -3.12 -7.19
N ALA A 94 34.38 -2.61 -7.40
CA ALA A 94 34.14 -1.17 -7.52
C ALA A 94 34.61 -0.42 -6.26
N ILE A 95 34.33 -0.98 -5.09
CA ILE A 95 34.68 -0.32 -3.84
C ILE A 95 36.19 -0.39 -3.56
N ASP A 96 36.87 -1.50 -3.86
CA ASP A 96 38.32 -1.62 -3.68
C ASP A 96 39.10 -0.77 -4.70
N THR A 97 38.55 -0.57 -5.90
CA THR A 97 39.05 0.43 -6.87
C THR A 97 38.94 1.85 -6.30
N MET A 98 37.78 2.24 -5.75
CA MET A 98 37.60 3.56 -5.12
C MET A 98 38.55 3.80 -3.94
N ASN A 99 38.85 2.76 -3.16
CA ASN A 99 39.88 2.80 -2.12
C ASN A 99 41.28 3.02 -2.70
N SER A 100 41.61 2.31 -3.78
CA SER A 100 42.93 2.39 -4.43
C SER A 100 43.23 3.80 -4.99
N ILE A 101 42.18 4.53 -5.39
CA ILE A 101 42.27 5.93 -5.85
C ILE A 101 42.21 6.92 -4.67
N GLY A 102 42.08 6.43 -3.43
CA GLY A 102 42.10 7.24 -2.21
C GLY A 102 40.77 7.93 -1.83
N PHE A 103 39.68 7.59 -2.52
CA PHE A 103 38.35 8.20 -2.35
C PHE A 103 37.49 7.57 -1.26
N SER A 104 37.75 6.31 -0.89
CA SER A 104 36.92 5.56 0.07
C SER A 104 37.76 4.65 0.97
N ALA A 105 37.20 4.11 2.05
CA ALA A 105 37.88 3.15 2.93
C ALA A 105 38.10 1.76 2.26
N CYS A 106 38.75 0.78 2.90
CA CYS A 106 38.89 -0.60 2.37
C CYS A 106 37.74 -1.56 2.78
N TYR A 107 37.57 -2.70 2.09
CA TYR A 107 36.42 -3.61 2.29
C TYR A 107 36.35 -4.16 3.70
N THR A 108 37.51 -4.54 4.21
CA THR A 108 37.68 -5.06 5.55
C THR A 108 37.23 -4.05 6.61
N THR A 109 37.53 -2.76 6.43
CA THR A 109 37.12 -1.69 7.36
C THR A 109 35.59 -1.59 7.44
N VAL A 110 34.91 -1.66 6.29
CA VAL A 110 33.45 -1.62 6.24
C VAL A 110 32.81 -2.85 6.84
N ASN A 111 33.33 -4.05 6.55
CA ASN A 111 32.80 -5.27 7.13
C ASN A 111 32.97 -5.32 8.66
N ASN A 112 34.07 -4.79 9.18
CA ASN A 112 34.27 -4.67 10.62
C ASN A 112 33.29 -3.67 11.23
N PHE A 113 33.03 -2.55 10.56
CA PHE A 113 32.05 -1.57 11.00
C PHE A 113 30.61 -2.10 10.95
N LYS A 114 30.21 -2.80 9.88
CA LYS A 114 28.91 -3.49 9.79
C LYS A 114 28.72 -4.49 10.92
N ARG A 115 29.77 -5.24 11.27
CA ARG A 115 29.75 -6.20 12.39
C ARG A 115 29.60 -5.49 13.74
N LYS A 116 30.27 -4.35 13.91
CA LYS A 116 30.14 -3.51 15.12
C LYS A 116 28.71 -3.03 15.28
N ILE A 117 28.11 -2.45 14.22
CA ILE A 117 26.69 -2.05 14.21
C ILE A 117 25.82 -3.24 14.62
N ALA A 118 25.92 -4.37 13.93
CA ALA A 118 25.07 -5.53 14.21
C ALA A 118 25.18 -6.03 15.67
N ASN A 119 26.36 -5.91 16.29
CA ASN A 119 26.57 -6.32 17.68
C ASN A 119 26.05 -5.28 18.70
N GLU A 120 26.12 -3.99 18.37
CA GLU A 120 25.71 -2.88 19.26
C GLU A 120 24.22 -2.52 19.10
N HIS A 121 23.62 -2.83 17.95
CA HIS A 121 22.25 -2.47 17.59
C HIS A 121 21.20 -2.94 18.63
N PRO A 122 21.24 -4.19 19.16
CA PRO A 122 20.32 -4.60 20.22
C PRO A 122 20.41 -3.79 21.52
N LEU A 123 21.57 -3.18 21.81
CA LEU A 123 21.80 -2.34 22.98
C LEU A 123 21.38 -0.88 22.73
N ASN A 124 21.60 -0.37 21.52
CA ASN A 124 21.21 0.98 21.11
C ASN A 124 19.68 1.13 21.01
N ILE A 125 18.98 0.12 20.49
CA ILE A 125 17.52 0.07 20.41
C ILE A 125 16.88 0.18 21.81
N ARG A 126 17.48 -0.43 22.85
CA ARG A 126 16.96 -0.33 24.23
C ARG A 126 16.96 1.12 24.77
N LYS A 127 17.69 2.04 24.14
CA LYS A 127 17.86 3.43 24.56
C LYS A 127 17.03 4.42 23.74
N PHE A 128 16.57 4.03 22.55
CA PHE A 128 15.85 4.85 21.58
C PHE A 128 14.67 4.04 21.08
N LEU A 129 13.48 4.25 21.63
CA LEU A 129 12.28 3.59 21.13
C LEU A 129 11.88 4.19 19.77
N SER A 130 12.38 3.59 18.70
CA SER A 130 11.77 3.62 17.37
C SER A 130 12.36 2.48 16.54
N GLU A 131 11.49 1.60 16.03
CA GLU A 131 11.76 0.52 15.05
C GLU A 131 12.51 -0.69 15.70
N HIS A 132 11.90 -1.83 16.04
CA HIS A 132 11.19 -2.79 15.16
C HIS A 132 10.39 -3.85 15.97
N VAL A 133 9.39 -4.57 15.35
CA VAL A 133 8.87 -5.95 15.68
C VAL A 133 8.07 -6.71 14.58
N ASN A 134 8.76 -7.44 13.70
CA ASN A 134 8.36 -8.76 13.20
C ASN A 134 6.91 -9.03 12.62
N ASP A 135 6.71 -8.94 11.30
CA ASP A 135 5.73 -9.76 10.52
C ASP A 135 6.38 -10.36 9.24
N TYR A 136 5.76 -11.41 8.69
CA TYR A 136 6.36 -12.54 7.99
C TYR A 136 6.32 -12.45 6.46
N HIS A 137 7.44 -12.18 5.79
CA HIS A 137 7.58 -12.41 4.34
C HIS A 137 9.01 -12.77 3.93
N ASP A 138 9.14 -13.64 2.92
CA ASP A 138 10.43 -14.00 2.33
C ASP A 138 10.98 -12.84 1.47
N ILE A 139 12.23 -12.47 1.74
CA ILE A 139 12.94 -11.38 1.08
C ILE A 139 13.46 -11.84 -0.29
N HIS A 140 13.62 -13.13 -0.56
CA HIS A 140 14.31 -13.61 -1.78
C HIS A 140 13.50 -14.55 -2.67
N GLU A 141 12.24 -14.82 -2.36
CA GLU A 141 11.45 -15.72 -3.16
C GLU A 141 11.23 -15.21 -4.60
N LYS A 142 11.34 -16.11 -5.58
CA LYS A 142 10.81 -15.85 -6.92
C LYS A 142 9.30 -15.76 -6.79
N ARG A 143 8.76 -14.55 -6.80
CA ARG A 143 7.32 -14.24 -6.71
C ARG A 143 6.48 -14.81 -7.86
N ARG A 144 7.13 -15.43 -8.84
CA ARG A 144 6.50 -16.15 -9.92
C ARG A 144 7.10 -17.57 -9.98
N PRO A 145 6.35 -18.60 -9.59
CA PRO A 145 6.79 -19.97 -9.73
C PRO A 145 6.89 -20.31 -11.22
N ASP A 146 8.11 -20.52 -11.72
CA ASP A 146 8.34 -21.12 -13.04
C ASP A 146 8.11 -22.66 -13.03
N THR A 147 7.73 -23.22 -11.87
CA THR A 147 7.51 -24.65 -11.64
C THR A 147 6.39 -24.91 -10.61
N VAL A 148 5.81 -26.13 -10.62
CA VAL A 148 4.78 -26.63 -9.66
C VAL A 148 5.33 -27.08 -8.30
N THR A 149 6.59 -26.77 -7.99
CA THR A 149 7.26 -27.19 -6.75
C THR A 149 7.25 -26.06 -5.72
N LEU A 150 6.77 -26.35 -4.51
CA LEU A 150 6.82 -25.44 -3.36
C LEU A 150 8.27 -25.01 -3.10
N SER A 151 8.48 -23.70 -3.00
CA SER A 151 9.77 -23.11 -2.64
C SER A 151 10.07 -23.38 -1.14
N THR A 152 11.34 -23.56 -0.81
CA THR A 152 11.81 -23.68 0.58
C THR A 152 12.18 -22.28 1.07
N ALA A 153 11.19 -21.54 1.56
CA ALA A 153 11.34 -20.16 1.99
C ALA A 153 12.34 -19.98 3.15
N LYS A 154 13.07 -18.86 3.17
CA LYS A 154 13.93 -18.45 4.30
C LYS A 154 13.26 -17.31 5.06
N HIS A 155 12.95 -17.55 6.33
CA HIS A 155 12.08 -16.67 7.12
C HIS A 155 12.84 -15.51 7.79
N MET A 156 12.37 -14.28 7.57
CA MET A 156 12.74 -13.08 8.32
C MET A 156 11.47 -12.24 8.55
N ALA A 157 11.41 -11.50 9.65
CA ALA A 157 10.28 -10.64 9.92
C ALA A 157 10.72 -9.21 10.33
N THR A 158 9.94 -8.21 9.88
CA THR A 158 10.24 -6.77 10.03
C THR A 158 8.98 -6.05 10.50
N CYS A 159 9.12 -5.09 11.40
CA CYS A 159 8.07 -4.09 11.66
C CYS A 159 8.76 -2.82 12.09
N ILE A 160 8.02 -1.75 11.98
CA ILE A 160 8.49 -0.41 12.16
C ILE A 160 7.52 0.22 13.15
N CYS A 161 7.98 0.43 14.37
CA CYS A 161 7.23 1.15 15.39
C CYS A 161 7.42 2.64 15.15
N LYS A 162 6.37 3.29 14.65
CA LYS A 162 6.38 4.73 14.33
C LYS A 162 5.46 5.48 15.28
N GLN A 163 6.01 6.50 15.94
CA GLN A 163 5.16 7.46 16.66
C GLN A 163 4.34 8.29 15.66
N VAL A 164 3.04 8.41 15.91
CA VAL A 164 2.18 9.32 15.16
C VAL A 164 2.33 10.73 15.74
N SER A 165 3.26 11.51 15.18
CA SER A 165 3.49 12.89 15.61
C SER A 165 2.21 13.72 15.56
N GLY A 166 1.91 14.43 16.65
CA GLY A 166 0.69 15.25 16.77
C GLY A 166 -0.55 14.50 17.26
N CYS A 167 -0.47 13.18 17.45
CA CYS A 167 -1.51 12.39 18.11
C CYS A 167 -1.14 12.16 19.58
N ALA A 168 -2.02 12.53 20.51
CA ALA A 168 -1.84 12.25 21.94
C ALA A 168 -1.98 10.75 22.21
N PRO A 169 -1.29 10.19 23.24
CA PRO A 169 -1.50 8.80 23.65
C PRO A 169 -2.97 8.52 23.94
N ILE A 170 -3.51 7.46 23.36
CA ILE A 170 -4.93 7.13 23.44
C ILE A 170 -5.11 5.98 24.43
N PRO A 171 -5.98 6.11 25.43
CA PRO A 171 -6.14 5.08 26.44
C PRO A 171 -6.91 3.87 25.88
N ILE A 172 -6.64 2.68 26.43
CA ILE A 172 -7.39 1.45 26.13
C ILE A 172 -8.82 1.56 26.67
N ILE A 173 -9.01 2.25 27.81
CA ILE A 173 -10.32 2.49 28.41
C ILE A 173 -10.54 4.00 28.46
N PHE A 174 -11.59 4.47 27.81
CA PHE A 174 -12.03 5.85 27.82
C PHE A 174 -13.48 5.92 28.31
N ASN A 175 -13.76 6.76 29.31
CA ASN A 175 -15.10 6.87 29.92
C ASN A 175 -15.71 5.52 30.35
N ASN A 176 -14.90 4.63 30.94
CA ASN A 176 -15.28 3.25 31.31
C ASN A 176 -15.65 2.34 30.12
N VAL A 177 -15.39 2.77 28.89
CA VAL A 177 -15.58 1.97 27.67
C VAL A 177 -14.23 1.50 27.17
N SER A 178 -14.08 0.19 27.00
CA SER A 178 -12.92 -0.42 26.36
C SER A 178 -12.89 -0.10 24.87
N VAL A 179 -11.70 0.10 24.32
CA VAL A 179 -11.49 0.18 22.87
C VAL A 179 -11.80 -1.13 22.15
N HIS A 180 -11.69 -2.27 22.86
CA HIS A 180 -12.07 -3.58 22.34
C HIS A 180 -13.55 -3.84 22.54
N ASN A 181 -14.23 -4.22 21.47
CA ASN A 181 -15.59 -4.72 21.53
C ASN A 181 -15.59 -6.18 22.03
N LEU A 182 -16.31 -6.48 23.12
CA LEU A 182 -16.43 -7.85 23.65
C LEU A 182 -17.20 -8.79 22.72
N VAL A 183 -18.02 -8.25 21.82
CA VAL A 183 -18.67 -9.01 20.73
C VAL A 183 -17.68 -9.38 19.61
N ASN A 184 -16.47 -8.80 19.65
CA ASN A 184 -15.47 -8.86 18.59
C ASN A 184 -15.99 -8.23 17.29
N ILE A 185 -16.59 -9.02 16.39
CA ILE A 185 -17.20 -8.52 15.16
C ILE A 185 -18.72 -8.54 15.30
N ASP A 186 -19.32 -7.35 15.35
CA ASP A 186 -20.76 -7.15 15.43
C ASP A 186 -21.40 -7.06 14.03
N ALA A 187 -21.88 -8.19 13.53
CA ALA A 187 -22.58 -8.29 12.26
C ALA A 187 -23.87 -7.44 12.23
N SER A 188 -24.57 -7.32 13.36
CA SER A 188 -25.82 -6.57 13.45
C SER A 188 -25.57 -5.07 13.31
N ASN A 189 -24.53 -4.54 13.96
CA ASN A 189 -24.14 -3.13 13.82
C ASN A 189 -23.65 -2.83 12.39
N ILE A 190 -22.84 -3.71 11.79
CA ILE A 190 -22.44 -3.56 10.38
C ILE A 190 -23.69 -3.51 9.49
N CYS A 191 -24.59 -4.48 9.60
CA CYS A 191 -25.82 -4.50 8.79
C CYS A 191 -26.66 -3.24 9.02
N PHE A 192 -26.83 -2.82 10.27
CA PHE A 192 -27.59 -1.61 10.61
C PHE A 192 -27.01 -0.38 9.89
N ARG A 193 -25.70 -0.15 9.98
CA ARG A 193 -25.02 0.96 9.29
C ARG A 193 -25.17 0.88 7.79
N LEU A 194 -25.01 -0.31 7.20
CA LEU A 194 -25.18 -0.50 5.76
C LEU A 194 -26.58 -0.12 5.28
N ILE A 195 -27.61 -0.46 6.07
CA ILE A 195 -29.02 -0.23 5.72
C ILE A 195 -29.47 1.21 6.02
N TRP A 196 -28.95 1.84 7.08
CA TRP A 196 -29.49 3.12 7.55
C TRP A 196 -28.59 4.31 7.23
N GLU A 197 -27.27 4.13 7.27
CA GLU A 197 -26.31 5.21 7.01
C GLU A 197 -25.76 5.18 5.59
N TYR A 198 -25.54 3.97 5.06
CA TYR A 198 -25.00 3.77 3.72
C TYR A 198 -26.03 3.29 2.70
N HIS A 199 -27.33 3.43 3.03
CA HIS A 199 -28.41 3.12 2.10
C HIS A 199 -28.25 3.86 0.78
N GLY A 200 -28.47 3.15 -0.34
CA GLY A 200 -28.33 3.72 -1.67
C GLY A 200 -26.91 4.15 -2.04
N ILE A 201 -25.89 3.95 -1.19
CA ILE A 201 -24.48 4.21 -1.53
C ILE A 201 -23.88 3.04 -2.32
N PHE A 202 -24.21 1.80 -1.95
CA PHE A 202 -23.71 0.59 -2.64
C PHE A 202 -24.27 0.39 -4.04
N ASP A 203 -25.42 1.00 -4.33
CA ASP A 203 -26.07 0.94 -5.63
C ASP A 203 -25.51 1.98 -6.62
N ILE A 204 -24.70 2.93 -6.12
CA ILE A 204 -24.10 4.00 -6.91
C ILE A 204 -22.67 3.60 -7.31
N ALA A 205 -22.39 3.68 -8.61
CA ALA A 205 -21.04 3.52 -9.14
C ALA A 205 -20.03 4.45 -8.43
N TYR A 206 -18.86 3.93 -8.07
CA TYR A 206 -17.85 4.72 -7.34
C TYR A 206 -17.45 6.02 -8.09
N THR A 207 -17.40 5.99 -9.43
CA THR A 207 -17.19 7.20 -10.25
C THR A 207 -18.22 8.30 -9.98
N ASN A 208 -19.51 7.95 -9.90
CA ASN A 208 -20.59 8.88 -9.58
C ASN A 208 -20.47 9.39 -8.14
N ARG A 209 -20.12 8.51 -7.19
CA ARG A 209 -19.88 8.90 -5.79
C ARG A 209 -18.70 9.88 -5.65
N LYS A 210 -17.61 9.62 -6.37
CA LYS A 210 -16.45 10.51 -6.45
C LYS A 210 -16.81 11.87 -7.04
N LYS A 211 -17.63 11.92 -8.11
CA LYS A 211 -18.16 13.18 -8.66
C LYS A 211 -18.94 13.96 -7.59
N GLN A 212 -19.81 13.29 -6.81
CA GLN A 212 -20.55 13.93 -5.71
C GLN A 212 -19.62 14.53 -4.63
N TRP A 213 -18.58 13.80 -4.22
CA TRP A 213 -17.61 14.31 -3.23
C TRP A 213 -16.88 15.56 -3.69
N LEU A 214 -16.50 15.62 -4.98
CA LEU A 214 -15.85 16.77 -5.58
C LEU A 214 -16.80 17.98 -5.65
N THR A 215 -18.06 17.76 -6.06
CA THR A 215 -19.07 18.83 -6.17
C THR A 215 -19.47 19.41 -4.81
N ASN A 216 -19.51 18.59 -3.76
CA ASN A 216 -19.94 19.01 -2.42
C ASN A 216 -18.83 19.69 -1.59
N GLY A 217 -17.67 19.98 -2.19
CA GLY A 217 -16.55 20.62 -1.49
C GLY A 217 -15.97 19.79 -0.34
N GLN A 218 -16.29 18.49 -0.27
CA GLN A 218 -15.93 17.60 0.84
C GLN A 218 -14.47 17.12 0.82
N LEU A 219 -13.66 17.52 -0.17
CA LEU A 219 -12.20 17.43 -0.11
C LEU A 219 -11.55 18.52 -0.98
N ALA A 220 -10.64 19.28 -0.39
CA ALA A 220 -9.56 19.94 -1.11
C ALA A 220 -8.58 18.85 -1.62
N THR A 221 -9.02 18.01 -2.55
CA THR A 221 -8.18 16.97 -3.18
C THR A 221 -7.38 17.49 -4.37
N ASP A 222 -7.49 18.76 -4.70
CA ASP A 222 -6.62 19.41 -5.69
C ASP A 222 -5.14 19.47 -5.24
N THR A 223 -4.88 19.19 -3.95
CA THR A 223 -3.54 19.01 -3.36
C THR A 223 -3.16 17.57 -3.08
N PHE A 224 -3.93 16.58 -3.54
CA PHE A 224 -3.49 15.18 -3.50
C PHE A 224 -2.69 14.91 -4.78
N ASP A 225 -1.39 15.15 -4.71
CA ASP A 225 -0.47 15.01 -5.84
C ASP A 225 -0.44 13.54 -6.30
N ARG A 226 -1.23 13.24 -7.35
CA ARG A 226 -1.57 11.88 -7.80
C ARG A 226 -0.37 11.09 -8.33
N ILE A 227 0.80 11.73 -8.45
CA ILE A 227 1.93 11.23 -9.22
C ILE A 227 3.17 10.97 -8.35
N GLU A 228 3.36 11.68 -7.23
CA GLU A 228 4.57 11.49 -6.38
C GLU A 228 4.54 10.26 -5.46
N LEU A 229 3.40 9.55 -5.36
CA LEU A 229 3.21 8.45 -4.40
C LEU A 229 2.93 7.07 -5.02
N LEU A 230 3.01 6.93 -6.34
CA LEU A 230 2.72 5.70 -7.09
C LEU A 230 3.91 4.72 -7.12
N THR A 231 4.45 4.30 -5.98
CA THR A 231 5.47 3.24 -5.99
C THR A 231 5.25 2.25 -4.87
N VAL A 232 4.28 1.35 -5.03
CA VAL A 232 4.25 0.04 -4.36
C VAL A 232 3.47 -0.94 -5.23
N HIS A 233 3.99 -2.16 -5.32
CA HIS A 233 3.47 -3.29 -6.09
C HIS A 233 2.60 -4.21 -5.19
N CYS A 234 1.53 -4.76 -5.76
CA CYS A 234 0.61 -5.71 -5.13
C CYS A 234 1.20 -7.14 -5.08
N TYR A 235 1.17 -7.84 -3.94
CA TYR A 235 1.50 -9.28 -3.86
C TYR A 235 0.84 -9.99 -2.67
N ASP A 236 0.31 -11.19 -2.91
CA ASP A 236 -0.28 -12.12 -1.94
C ASP A 236 0.54 -13.40 -1.71
N ASP A 237 0.33 -13.95 -0.51
CA ASP A 237 0.40 -15.32 0.03
C ASP A 237 1.65 -16.22 -0.07
N ALA A 238 2.21 -16.50 1.13
CA ALA A 238 2.31 -17.85 1.70
C ALA A 238 2.69 -17.76 3.19
N ILE A 239 1.80 -18.15 4.14
CA ILE A 239 2.14 -18.13 5.58
C ILE A 239 1.68 -19.39 6.31
N ALA A 240 2.60 -20.34 6.44
CA ALA A 240 2.60 -21.33 7.51
C ALA A 240 4.04 -21.48 8.02
N GLU A 241 4.42 -20.74 9.05
CA GLU A 241 5.27 -21.20 10.16
C GLU A 241 5.59 -20.05 11.14
N ARG A 242 5.60 -20.36 12.46
CA ARG A 242 6.24 -19.61 13.58
C ARG A 242 5.91 -18.12 13.77
N LYS A 243 4.77 -17.84 14.42
CA LYS A 243 4.23 -16.50 14.71
C LYS A 243 4.30 -16.04 16.18
N GLU A 244 4.94 -16.80 17.06
CA GLU A 244 4.97 -16.49 18.51
C GLU A 244 6.09 -15.51 18.93
N GLU A 245 7.14 -15.35 18.13
CA GLU A 245 8.32 -14.52 18.47
C GLU A 245 8.13 -12.98 18.33
N PRO A 246 7.32 -12.44 17.39
CA PRO A 246 7.06 -11.00 17.25
C PRO A 246 6.57 -10.29 18.51
N LEU A 247 5.33 -10.57 18.91
CA LEU A 247 4.63 -9.87 19.98
C LEU A 247 5.42 -9.93 21.28
N GLN A 248 6.10 -11.04 21.54
CA GLN A 248 6.93 -11.23 22.71
C GLN A 248 8.04 -10.17 22.83
N MET A 249 8.62 -9.72 21.72
CA MET A 249 9.66 -8.70 21.74
C MET A 249 9.13 -7.29 22.04
N ILE A 250 7.93 -6.91 21.53
CA ILE A 250 7.30 -5.63 21.95
C ILE A 250 6.98 -5.71 23.43
N LEU A 251 6.43 -6.84 23.88
CA LEU A 251 6.11 -7.07 25.28
C LEU A 251 7.35 -6.97 26.17
N ASP A 252 8.50 -7.48 25.73
CA ASP A 252 9.77 -7.42 26.46
C ASP A 252 10.37 -6.00 26.48
N ILE A 253 10.26 -5.23 25.39
CA ILE A 253 10.69 -3.83 25.33
C ILE A 253 9.78 -2.96 26.22
N ASP A 254 8.48 -3.15 26.10
CA ASP A 254 7.48 -2.47 26.91
C ASP A 254 7.63 -2.82 28.40
N LYS A 255 8.07 -4.05 28.73
CA LYS A 255 8.36 -4.46 30.12
C LYS A 255 9.31 -3.49 30.83
N ASN A 256 10.25 -2.92 30.09
CA ASN A 256 11.24 -2.00 30.62
C ASN A 256 10.81 -0.52 30.56
N THR A 257 9.82 -0.18 29.72
CA THR A 257 9.52 1.21 29.36
C THR A 257 8.11 1.67 29.75
N GLY A 258 7.14 0.76 29.80
CA GLY A 258 5.77 1.02 30.25
C GLY A 258 4.90 1.82 29.27
N TYR A 259 5.33 2.01 28.02
CA TYR A 259 4.62 2.83 27.04
C TYR A 259 3.23 2.30 26.67
N LEU A 260 3.05 0.97 26.62
CA LEU A 260 1.76 0.36 26.29
C LEU A 260 0.84 0.26 27.50
N GLN A 261 1.32 0.63 28.70
CA GLN A 261 0.51 0.53 29.90
C GLN A 261 -0.70 1.47 29.78
N ASN A 262 -1.89 0.86 29.66
CA ASN A 262 -3.18 1.53 29.46
C ASN A 262 -3.30 2.35 28.16
N HIS A 263 -2.38 2.22 27.20
CA HIS A 263 -2.43 2.94 25.93
C HIS A 263 -2.51 2.00 24.74
N ILE A 264 -3.06 2.51 23.65
CA ILE A 264 -3.28 1.79 22.40
C ILE A 264 -2.03 1.85 21.50
N ALA A 265 -1.71 0.71 20.89
CA ALA A 265 -0.76 0.56 19.80
C ALA A 265 -1.46 -0.07 18.58
N PRO A 266 -1.78 0.72 17.55
CA PRO A 266 -2.32 0.20 16.31
C PRO A 266 -1.30 -0.71 15.62
N LEU A 267 -1.71 -1.92 15.27
CA LEU A 267 -0.91 -2.90 14.55
C LEU A 267 -1.48 -3.03 13.14
N VAL A 268 -0.80 -2.45 12.16
CA VAL A 268 -1.13 -2.65 10.75
C VAL A 268 -0.69 -4.04 10.35
N ALA A 269 -1.65 -4.90 10.00
CA ALA A 269 -1.38 -6.27 9.57
C ALA A 269 -2.41 -6.68 8.52
N ASP A 270 -1.98 -7.44 7.53
CA ASP A 270 -2.88 -8.12 6.61
C ASP A 270 -3.32 -9.46 7.18
N TRP A 271 -4.16 -10.16 6.44
CA TRP A 271 -4.53 -11.51 6.78
C TRP A 271 -3.39 -12.48 6.43
N PRO A 272 -3.14 -13.54 7.22
CA PRO A 272 -3.80 -13.91 8.47
C PRO A 272 -3.25 -13.22 9.73
N GLY A 273 -2.33 -12.25 9.63
CA GLY A 273 -1.74 -11.53 10.77
C GLY A 273 -2.76 -10.98 11.77
N GLN A 274 -3.85 -10.37 11.27
CA GLN A 274 -4.94 -9.88 12.12
C GLN A 274 -5.63 -10.99 12.94
N LEU A 275 -5.78 -12.20 12.40
CA LEU A 275 -6.48 -13.29 13.06
C LEU A 275 -5.85 -13.64 14.41
N PHE A 276 -4.53 -13.76 14.43
CA PHE A 276 -3.80 -14.23 15.61
C PHE A 276 -3.86 -13.21 16.74
N VAL A 277 -3.69 -11.92 16.42
CA VAL A 277 -3.78 -10.84 17.39
C VAL A 277 -5.21 -10.75 17.96
N ARG A 278 -6.23 -10.81 17.09
CA ARG A 278 -7.64 -10.85 17.54
C ARG A 278 -7.94 -12.08 18.39
N LYS A 279 -7.37 -13.25 18.06
CA LYS A 279 -7.52 -14.48 18.84
C LYS A 279 -6.87 -14.36 20.21
N ALA A 280 -5.70 -13.74 20.30
CA ALA A 280 -5.03 -13.46 21.57
C ALA A 280 -5.85 -12.50 22.44
N ILE A 281 -6.34 -11.40 21.86
CA ILE A 281 -7.22 -10.45 22.56
C ILE A 281 -8.52 -11.13 23.02
N THR A 282 -9.14 -11.94 22.15
CA THR A 282 -10.38 -12.67 22.48
C THR A 282 -10.17 -13.61 23.66
N ASN A 283 -9.08 -14.38 23.66
CA ASN A 283 -8.77 -15.28 24.76
C ASN A 283 -8.31 -14.54 26.03
N LEU A 284 -7.79 -13.31 25.92
CA LEU A 284 -7.45 -12.48 27.07
C LEU A 284 -8.70 -12.03 27.85
N HIS A 285 -9.80 -11.75 27.13
CA HIS A 285 -11.07 -11.32 27.73
C HIS A 285 -12.04 -12.46 28.08
N LYS A 286 -11.69 -13.71 27.75
CA LYS A 286 -12.49 -14.90 28.12
C LYS A 286 -12.31 -15.24 29.60
N VAL A 287 -13.43 -15.34 30.33
CA VAL A 287 -13.48 -15.62 31.77
C VAL A 287 -12.84 -16.98 32.13
N ASP A 288 -12.93 -17.98 31.24
CA ASP A 288 -12.41 -19.35 31.46
C ASP A 288 -11.25 -19.72 30.50
N SER A 289 -10.44 -18.74 30.09
CA SER A 289 -9.32 -18.99 29.17
C SER A 289 -8.28 -19.92 29.80
N GLN A 290 -7.93 -21.01 29.10
CA GLN A 290 -6.85 -21.92 29.50
C GLN A 290 -5.45 -21.35 29.19
N TYR A 291 -5.39 -20.21 28.50
CA TYR A 291 -4.15 -19.61 28.01
C TYR A 291 -3.68 -18.47 28.93
N SER A 292 -2.42 -18.52 29.33
CA SER A 292 -1.77 -17.42 30.06
C SER A 292 -1.33 -16.32 29.10
N ILE A 293 -2.24 -15.40 28.76
CA ILE A 293 -1.98 -14.30 27.83
C ILE A 293 -1.50 -13.05 28.59
N PRO A 294 -0.38 -12.42 28.20
CA PRO A 294 0.09 -11.19 28.82
C PRO A 294 -0.94 -10.05 28.71
N ALA A 295 -1.26 -9.38 29.82
CA ALA A 295 -2.23 -8.27 29.84
C ALA A 295 -1.91 -7.12 28.86
N ARG A 296 -0.63 -6.94 28.53
CA ARG A 296 -0.14 -5.94 27.56
C ARG A 296 -0.57 -6.24 26.11
N ILE A 297 -1.02 -7.46 25.80
CA ILE A 297 -1.65 -7.76 24.50
C ILE A 297 -2.90 -6.90 24.30
N ASN A 298 -3.58 -6.50 25.38
CA ASN A 298 -4.74 -5.62 25.34
C ASN A 298 -4.46 -4.24 24.74
N SER A 299 -3.19 -3.84 24.65
CA SER A 299 -2.78 -2.57 24.06
C SER A 299 -2.83 -2.60 22.54
N PHE A 300 -2.74 -3.77 21.89
CA PHE A 300 -2.70 -3.85 20.44
C PHE A 300 -4.08 -3.77 19.81
N ILE A 301 -4.21 -3.02 18.71
CA ILE A 301 -5.42 -2.99 17.88
C ILE A 301 -5.04 -3.39 16.46
N PRO A 302 -5.46 -4.56 15.97
CA PRO A 302 -5.20 -4.96 14.59
C PRO A 302 -6.03 -4.12 13.61
N ILE A 303 -5.35 -3.48 12.67
CA ILE A 303 -5.93 -2.56 11.67
C ILE A 303 -5.49 -2.96 10.27
N LEU A 304 -6.40 -2.79 9.30
CA LEU A 304 -6.11 -2.99 7.90
C LEU A 304 -5.17 -1.88 7.38
N GLY A 305 -4.11 -2.26 6.67
CA GLY A 305 -3.17 -1.32 6.08
C GLY A 305 -3.84 -0.41 5.05
N THR A 306 -3.79 0.90 5.30
CA THR A 306 -4.43 1.90 4.44
C THR A 306 -3.72 2.07 3.11
N LEU A 307 -2.49 1.55 2.96
CA LEU A 307 -1.73 1.60 1.72
C LEU A 307 -2.51 0.91 0.61
N HIS A 308 -2.94 -0.33 0.82
CA HIS A 308 -3.72 -1.11 -0.14
C HIS A 308 -4.97 -0.33 -0.56
N VAL A 309 -5.75 0.16 0.41
CA VAL A 309 -6.94 0.99 0.15
C VAL A 309 -6.61 2.27 -0.63
N SER A 310 -5.47 2.90 -0.32
CA SER A 310 -5.04 4.15 -0.95
C SER A 310 -4.46 3.98 -2.35
N LEU A 311 -3.69 2.92 -2.61
CA LEU A 311 -3.14 2.59 -3.93
C LEU A 311 -4.28 2.37 -4.92
N ASN A 312 -5.29 1.61 -4.51
CA ASN A 312 -6.50 1.34 -5.29
C ASN A 312 -7.27 2.63 -5.59
N SER A 313 -7.37 3.54 -4.61
CA SER A 313 -8.05 4.83 -4.81
C SER A 313 -7.36 5.74 -5.85
N ARG A 314 -6.05 5.54 -6.06
CA ARG A 314 -5.15 6.39 -6.87
C ARG A 314 -5.02 5.93 -8.32
N GLU A 315 -5.27 4.66 -8.62
CA GLU A 315 -5.19 4.07 -9.99
C GLU A 315 -6.39 4.43 -10.88
N HIS A 316 -7.35 5.18 -10.36
CA HIS A 316 -8.60 5.54 -11.01
C HIS A 316 -8.47 6.67 -12.05
N VAL A 317 -7.61 6.47 -13.04
CA VAL A 317 -7.35 7.40 -14.14
C VAL A 317 -7.96 6.90 -15.47
N LEU A 318 -8.08 5.58 -15.66
CA LEU A 318 -8.27 5.00 -16.99
C LEU A 318 -9.69 5.16 -17.58
N ILE A 319 -10.73 5.31 -16.75
CA ILE A 319 -12.13 5.24 -17.23
C ILE A 319 -12.78 6.61 -17.46
N CYS A 320 -12.26 7.67 -16.85
CA CYS A 320 -12.91 8.98 -16.88
C CYS A 320 -13.11 9.56 -18.29
N LYS A 321 -12.31 9.17 -19.29
CA LYS A 321 -12.35 9.79 -20.63
C LYS A 321 -13.48 9.30 -21.53
N ILE A 322 -13.87 8.02 -21.47
CA ILE A 322 -14.83 7.42 -22.43
C ILE A 322 -16.15 6.99 -21.80
N ARG A 323 -16.23 6.93 -20.46
CA ARG A 323 -17.34 6.36 -19.72
C ARG A 323 -18.70 6.95 -20.12
N ASP A 324 -18.86 8.27 -20.05
CA ASP A 324 -20.15 8.92 -20.26
C ASP A 324 -20.62 8.75 -21.73
N ILE A 325 -19.68 8.62 -22.68
CA ILE A 325 -19.96 8.33 -24.09
C ILE A 325 -20.46 6.89 -24.27
N ILE A 326 -19.81 5.92 -23.63
CA ILE A 326 -20.24 4.51 -23.65
C ILE A 326 -21.61 4.34 -23.00
N LEU A 327 -21.84 4.92 -21.81
CA LEU A 327 -23.14 4.86 -21.14
C LEU A 327 -24.26 5.45 -22.00
N THR A 328 -23.99 6.58 -22.67
CA THR A 328 -24.95 7.20 -23.59
C THR A 328 -25.24 6.29 -24.78
N LYS A 329 -24.21 5.61 -25.33
CA LYS A 329 -24.37 4.77 -26.51
C LYS A 329 -25.15 3.49 -26.25
N PHE A 330 -24.89 2.81 -25.13
CA PHE A 330 -25.65 1.61 -24.75
C PHE A 330 -27.04 1.97 -24.17
N GLY A 331 -27.17 3.14 -23.56
CA GLY A 331 -28.40 3.60 -22.90
C GLY A 331 -28.50 3.17 -21.44
N SER A 332 -29.28 3.92 -20.65
CA SER A 332 -29.42 3.71 -19.19
C SER A 332 -30.13 2.40 -18.83
N THR A 333 -30.94 1.86 -19.73
CA THR A 333 -31.73 0.63 -19.54
C THR A 333 -31.05 -0.63 -20.07
N CYS A 334 -29.85 -0.52 -20.67
CA CYS A 334 -29.17 -1.67 -21.25
C CYS A 334 -28.68 -2.64 -20.17
N LYS A 335 -29.16 -3.88 -20.25
CA LYS A 335 -28.88 -4.99 -19.34
C LYS A 335 -28.00 -6.09 -19.93
N ASP A 336 -27.31 -5.82 -21.05
CA ASP A 336 -26.39 -6.80 -21.61
C ASP A 336 -25.34 -7.24 -20.56
N ILE A 337 -25.18 -8.56 -20.40
CA ILE A 337 -24.41 -9.15 -19.30
C ILE A 337 -22.94 -8.76 -19.39
N GLU A 338 -22.35 -8.83 -20.60
CA GLU A 338 -20.92 -8.59 -20.80
C GLU A 338 -20.62 -7.09 -20.68
N TYR A 339 -21.51 -6.24 -21.21
CA TYR A 339 -21.45 -4.80 -20.98
C TYR A 339 -21.52 -4.44 -19.50
N ARG A 340 -22.48 -5.02 -18.76
CA ARG A 340 -22.64 -4.73 -17.32
C ARG A 340 -21.48 -5.24 -16.49
N MET A 341 -20.94 -6.40 -16.81
CA MET A 341 -19.71 -6.93 -16.22
C MET A 341 -18.53 -5.98 -16.39
N VAL A 342 -18.34 -5.47 -17.61
CA VAL A 342 -17.20 -4.56 -17.89
C VAL A 342 -17.42 -3.21 -17.23
N ILE A 343 -18.63 -2.63 -17.27
CA ILE A 343 -18.92 -1.38 -16.57
C ILE A 343 -18.77 -1.54 -15.07
N ASP A 344 -19.25 -2.64 -14.48
CA ASP A 344 -19.04 -2.95 -13.07
C ASP A 344 -17.56 -3.05 -12.76
N LEU A 345 -16.80 -3.89 -13.48
CA LEU A 345 -15.35 -4.00 -13.31
C LEU A 345 -14.67 -2.64 -13.38
N LEU A 346 -15.02 -1.82 -14.38
CA LEU A 346 -14.44 -0.50 -14.60
C LEU A 346 -14.82 0.49 -13.47
N ASP A 347 -16.11 0.71 -13.23
CA ASP A 347 -16.58 1.65 -12.21
C ASP A 347 -16.20 1.21 -10.79
N ASN A 348 -15.97 -0.08 -10.59
CA ASN A 348 -15.52 -0.70 -9.36
C ASN A 348 -14.05 -1.18 -9.42
N ILE A 349 -13.15 -0.62 -10.25
CA ILE A 349 -11.70 -0.99 -10.23
C ILE A 349 -11.05 -0.71 -8.87
N ILE A 350 -11.52 0.30 -8.13
CA ILE A 350 -11.05 0.56 -6.76
C ILE A 350 -11.51 -0.56 -5.82
N PRO A 351 -12.76 -1.02 -5.94
CA PRO A 351 -13.17 -2.29 -5.40
C PRO A 351 -12.45 -3.50 -5.97
N ALA A 352 -11.93 -3.58 -7.19
CA ALA A 352 -11.36 -4.82 -7.73
C ALA A 352 -10.22 -5.38 -6.85
N THR A 353 -9.39 -4.53 -6.25
CA THR A 353 -8.40 -4.98 -5.26
C THR A 353 -9.01 -5.14 -3.87
N LEU A 354 -10.07 -4.42 -3.48
CA LEU A 354 -10.86 -4.75 -2.27
C LEU A 354 -11.74 -6.00 -2.45
N ASP A 355 -12.00 -6.42 -3.68
CA ASP A 355 -12.74 -7.60 -4.12
C ASP A 355 -11.76 -8.74 -4.23
N VAL A 356 -10.54 -8.54 -4.74
CA VAL A 356 -9.43 -9.48 -4.57
C VAL A 356 -9.11 -9.64 -3.08
N TYR A 357 -9.01 -8.56 -2.29
CA TYR A 357 -8.84 -8.63 -0.84
C TYR A 357 -10.09 -9.15 -0.12
N SER A 358 -11.31 -8.95 -0.61
CA SER A 358 -12.50 -9.53 0.01
C SER A 358 -12.73 -10.97 -0.44
N ILE A 359 -12.20 -11.39 -1.58
CA ILE A 359 -12.18 -12.79 -2.04
C ILE A 359 -11.10 -13.56 -1.26
N LEU A 360 -9.90 -13.00 -1.13
CA LEU A 360 -8.75 -13.57 -0.42
C LEU A 360 -8.88 -13.44 1.11
N PHE A 361 -9.40 -12.31 1.60
CA PHE A 361 -9.41 -11.93 3.02
C PHE A 361 -10.79 -11.45 3.51
N ARG A 362 -11.86 -12.17 3.14
CA ARG A 362 -13.29 -11.92 3.42
C ARG A 362 -13.62 -11.24 4.75
N SER A 363 -12.91 -11.58 5.82
CA SER A 363 -13.30 -11.19 7.18
C SER A 363 -12.51 -10.00 7.75
N ALA A 364 -11.32 -9.68 7.25
CA ALA A 364 -10.50 -8.60 7.81
C ALA A 364 -11.13 -7.21 7.59
N PRO A 365 -11.69 -6.88 6.40
CA PRO A 365 -12.43 -5.63 6.22
C PRO A 365 -13.67 -5.51 7.11
N LEU A 366 -14.42 -6.61 7.31
CA LEU A 366 -15.60 -6.62 8.18
C LEU A 366 -15.23 -6.39 9.64
N ALA A 367 -14.13 -7.00 10.11
CA ALA A 367 -13.62 -6.78 11.45
C ALA A 367 -13.22 -5.31 11.67
N PHE A 368 -12.54 -4.71 10.70
CA PHE A 368 -12.13 -3.31 10.77
C PHE A 368 -13.32 -2.34 10.74
N LEU A 369 -14.32 -2.59 9.88
CA LEU A 369 -15.56 -1.80 9.86
C LEU A 369 -16.32 -1.89 11.19
N SER A 370 -16.43 -3.09 11.76
CA SER A 370 -17.09 -3.30 13.05
C SER A 370 -16.42 -2.49 14.16
N ASP A 371 -15.09 -2.52 14.22
CA ASP A 371 -14.32 -1.77 15.20
C ASP A 371 -14.51 -0.25 15.06
N ILE A 372 -14.46 0.27 13.82
CA ILE A 372 -14.71 1.69 13.55
C ILE A 372 -16.10 2.10 14.03
N PHE A 373 -17.14 1.33 13.70
CA PHE A 373 -18.51 1.64 14.13
C PHE A 373 -18.64 1.59 15.64
N TYR A 374 -18.05 0.58 16.28
CA TYR A 374 -18.02 0.47 17.73
C TYR A 374 -17.35 1.69 18.39
N TRP A 375 -16.21 2.16 17.89
CA TRP A 375 -15.54 3.34 18.43
C TRP A 375 -16.36 4.62 18.23
N GLN A 376 -17.11 4.72 17.12
CA GLN A 376 -18.02 5.84 16.89
C GLN A 376 -19.20 5.79 17.85
N ASP A 377 -19.85 4.63 18.03
CA ASP A 377 -20.98 4.44 18.93
C ASP A 377 -20.63 4.75 20.39
N THR A 378 -19.42 4.38 20.79
CA THR A 378 -18.92 4.57 22.15
C THR A 378 -18.25 5.92 22.37
N ASN A 379 -18.14 6.75 21.32
CA ASN A 379 -17.36 7.99 21.31
C ASN A 379 -15.92 7.80 21.80
N HIS A 380 -15.31 6.66 21.46
CA HIS A 380 -13.93 6.38 21.81
C HIS A 380 -12.99 7.28 20.97
N PRO A 381 -11.99 7.97 21.57
CA PRO A 381 -11.11 8.91 20.87
C PRO A 381 -10.31 8.29 19.71
N PHE A 382 -10.19 6.96 19.71
CA PHE A 382 -9.53 6.23 18.63
C PHE A 382 -10.24 6.40 17.27
N ALA A 383 -11.57 6.58 17.23
CA ALA A 383 -12.30 6.85 15.99
C ALA A 383 -11.79 8.10 15.27
N GLU A 384 -11.59 9.19 16.00
CA GLU A 384 -11.07 10.45 15.44
C GLU A 384 -9.58 10.34 15.10
N ALA A 385 -8.80 9.61 15.88
CA ALA A 385 -7.39 9.38 15.57
C ALA A 385 -7.20 8.63 14.24
N VAL A 386 -8.01 7.59 13.99
CA VAL A 386 -7.99 6.87 12.70
C VAL A 386 -8.38 7.80 11.56
N LYS A 387 -9.41 8.65 11.73
CA LYS A 387 -9.83 9.61 10.69
C LYS A 387 -8.73 10.64 10.37
N LEU A 388 -8.10 11.22 11.39
CA LEU A 388 -7.12 12.31 11.23
C LEU A 388 -5.74 11.80 10.76
N PHE A 389 -5.35 10.60 11.19
CA PHE A 389 -4.01 10.06 10.96
C PHE A 389 -4.02 8.79 10.11
N LEU A 390 -5.07 8.56 9.32
CA LEU A 390 -5.24 7.35 8.51
C LEU A 390 -3.99 7.03 7.69
N VAL A 391 -3.42 8.06 7.04
CA VAL A 391 -2.20 7.96 6.21
C VAL A 391 -0.96 7.51 6.97
N ASN A 392 -0.96 7.53 8.30
CA ASN A 392 0.14 7.05 9.12
C ASN A 392 0.04 5.53 9.40
N PHE A 393 -1.14 4.93 9.24
CA PHE A 393 -1.38 3.50 9.42
C PHE A 393 -1.21 2.76 8.09
N ASN A 394 0.03 2.76 7.59
CA ASN A 394 0.39 2.10 6.35
C ASN A 394 1.68 1.26 6.52
N ASP A 395 1.81 0.24 5.70
CA ASP A 395 2.91 -0.72 5.61
C ASP A 395 3.99 -0.27 4.61
N TYR A 396 3.86 0.91 3.99
CA TYR A 396 4.81 1.44 3.00
C TYR A 396 6.26 1.41 3.49
N TYR A 397 6.47 1.79 4.74
CA TYR A 397 7.81 1.81 5.33
C TYR A 397 8.39 0.39 5.44
N VAL A 398 7.55 -0.59 5.76
CA VAL A 398 7.92 -2.01 5.86
C VAL A 398 8.26 -2.53 4.46
N GLU A 399 7.42 -2.29 3.46
CA GLU A 399 7.68 -2.74 2.09
C GLU A 399 8.88 -2.06 1.43
N ASN A 400 9.11 -0.79 1.73
CA ASN A 400 10.31 -0.09 1.30
C ASN A 400 11.56 -0.65 1.99
N MET A 401 11.47 -0.98 3.28
CA MET A 401 12.57 -1.63 4.02
C MET A 401 12.88 -3.00 3.43
N HIS A 402 11.87 -3.82 3.19
CA HIS A 402 12.00 -5.11 2.50
C HIS A 402 12.68 -4.94 1.15
N SER A 403 12.18 -4.03 0.31
CA SER A 403 12.74 -3.77 -1.03
C SER A 403 14.22 -3.33 -0.98
N LYS A 404 14.60 -2.50 0.01
CA LYS A 404 16.01 -2.14 0.23
C LYS A 404 16.84 -3.35 0.62
N ILE A 405 16.37 -4.17 1.56
CA ILE A 405 17.09 -5.39 1.96
C ILE A 405 17.26 -6.31 0.75
N ARG A 406 16.19 -6.57 -0.02
CA ARG A 406 16.20 -7.38 -1.26
C ARG A 406 17.29 -6.93 -2.22
N SER A 407 17.32 -5.63 -2.50
CA SER A 407 18.29 -5.05 -3.44
C SER A 407 19.75 -5.17 -2.98
N GLN A 408 19.99 -5.39 -1.68
CA GLN A 408 21.32 -5.37 -1.05
C GLN A 408 21.77 -6.74 -0.53
N THR A 409 20.97 -7.78 -0.71
CA THR A 409 21.27 -9.14 -0.24
C THR A 409 21.17 -10.13 -1.43
N PRO A 410 22.14 -11.05 -1.59
CA PRO A 410 22.01 -12.12 -2.58
C PRO A 410 20.84 -13.06 -2.26
N VAL A 411 20.20 -13.62 -3.29
CA VAL A 411 19.07 -14.57 -3.17
C VAL A 411 19.37 -15.74 -2.22
N ASN A 412 20.63 -16.20 -2.17
CA ASN A 412 21.06 -17.31 -1.33
C ASN A 412 21.52 -16.89 0.08
N SER A 413 21.31 -15.65 0.50
CA SER A 413 21.69 -15.15 1.84
C SER A 413 21.06 -16.00 2.94
N ASN A 414 21.77 -16.15 4.06
CA ASN A 414 21.23 -16.78 5.26
C ASN A 414 20.57 -15.72 6.16
N ILE A 415 19.72 -16.16 7.09
CA ILE A 415 18.92 -15.29 7.97
C ILE A 415 19.81 -14.27 8.70
N ASP A 416 20.92 -14.72 9.29
CA ASP A 416 21.85 -13.84 10.00
C ASP A 416 22.41 -12.70 9.13
N ASN A 417 22.70 -12.97 7.86
CA ASN A 417 23.22 -11.97 6.94
C ASN A 417 22.15 -10.96 6.53
N ILE A 418 20.91 -11.43 6.37
CA ILE A 418 19.77 -10.57 6.04
C ILE A 418 19.46 -9.65 7.24
N ILE A 419 19.40 -10.18 8.46
CA ILE A 419 19.22 -9.41 9.71
C ILE A 419 20.34 -8.38 9.87
N LYS A 420 21.60 -8.78 9.71
CA LYS A 420 22.75 -7.85 9.78
C LYS A 420 22.64 -6.73 8.75
N GLN A 421 22.18 -7.05 7.54
CA GLN A 421 22.02 -6.04 6.50
C GLN A 421 20.84 -5.10 6.80
N ALA A 422 19.76 -5.60 7.38
CA ALA A 422 18.64 -4.78 7.87
C ALA A 422 19.10 -3.78 8.92
N TYR A 423 19.85 -4.22 9.95
CA TYR A 423 20.41 -3.31 10.97
C TYR A 423 21.32 -2.23 10.38
N VAL A 424 22.10 -2.58 9.35
CA VAL A 424 22.97 -1.63 8.65
C VAL A 424 22.17 -0.62 7.81
N ILE A 425 21.03 -1.04 7.24
CA ILE A 425 20.14 -0.15 6.48
C ILE A 425 19.42 0.81 7.44
N ASP A 426 18.94 0.30 8.57
CA ASP A 426 18.19 1.07 9.57
C ASP A 426 19.03 2.17 10.23
N GLU A 427 20.21 1.81 10.76
CA GLU A 427 21.18 2.75 11.34
C GLU A 427 21.52 3.90 10.37
N ARG A 428 21.36 3.68 9.06
CA ARG A 428 21.68 4.63 8.00
C ARG A 428 20.48 5.29 7.36
N ASN A 429 19.25 4.98 7.78
CA ASN A 429 18.09 5.68 7.26
C ASN A 429 18.17 7.19 7.52
N HIS A 430 18.94 7.61 8.54
CA HIS A 430 19.20 9.00 8.96
C HIS A 430 20.62 9.52 8.66
N CYS A 431 21.34 8.96 7.69
CA CYS A 431 22.70 9.43 7.36
C CYS A 431 22.67 10.78 6.61
N GLU A 432 23.33 11.81 7.15
CA GLU A 432 23.44 13.15 6.55
C GLU A 432 24.06 13.16 5.13
N LEU A 433 24.91 12.16 4.83
CA LEU A 433 25.50 12.00 3.50
C LEU A 433 24.45 11.57 2.47
N LYS A 434 23.48 10.72 2.88
CA LYS A 434 22.36 10.31 2.03
C LYS A 434 21.48 11.52 1.71
N ASP A 435 21.12 12.35 2.68
CA ASP A 435 20.31 13.57 2.47
C ASP A 435 21.01 14.63 1.60
N THR A 436 22.35 14.55 1.51
CA THR A 436 23.17 15.43 0.67
C THR A 436 23.23 14.99 -0.80
N PHE A 437 23.11 13.68 -1.09
CA PHE A 437 23.29 13.13 -2.43
C PHE A 437 22.04 12.46 -3.01
N GLN A 438 21.02 12.20 -2.20
CA GLN A 438 19.75 11.66 -2.64
C GLN A 438 18.96 12.75 -3.36
N LYS A 439 18.91 12.66 -4.69
CA LYS A 439 17.91 13.40 -5.47
C LYS A 439 16.54 12.84 -5.13
N THR A 440 15.53 13.68 -4.98
CA THR A 440 14.13 13.23 -5.01
C THR A 440 13.94 12.41 -6.28
N LYS A 441 13.51 11.16 -6.13
CA LYS A 441 13.16 10.33 -7.28
C LYS A 441 11.94 10.98 -7.91
N ALA A 442 12.08 11.51 -9.12
CA ALA A 442 10.91 11.83 -9.93
C ALA A 442 10.22 10.52 -10.30
N TYR A 443 8.89 10.51 -10.27
CA TYR A 443 8.10 9.39 -10.79
C TYR A 443 8.55 9.05 -12.22
N PRO A 444 8.75 7.77 -12.58
CA PRO A 444 9.33 7.39 -13.86
C PRO A 444 8.50 7.87 -15.07
N TYR A 445 7.20 8.09 -14.90
CA TYR A 445 6.33 8.58 -15.94
C TYR A 445 6.12 10.09 -15.83
N LYS A 446 6.38 10.81 -16.91
CA LYS A 446 5.98 12.23 -17.02
C LYS A 446 4.45 12.31 -17.17
N PRO A 447 3.79 13.40 -16.74
CA PRO A 447 2.34 13.60 -16.95
C PRO A 447 1.91 13.41 -18.42
N SER A 448 2.77 13.81 -19.38
CA SER A 448 2.53 13.58 -20.80
C SER A 448 2.47 12.09 -21.17
N LEU A 449 3.34 11.27 -20.58
CA LEU A 449 3.37 9.83 -20.83
C LEU A 449 2.16 9.13 -20.22
N LEU A 450 1.73 9.55 -19.03
CA LEU A 450 0.49 9.06 -18.40
C LEU A 450 -0.74 9.40 -19.25
N ASN A 451 -0.79 10.59 -19.85
CA ASN A 451 -1.87 10.96 -20.76
C ASN A 451 -1.90 10.04 -21.99
N ILE A 452 -0.74 9.74 -22.60
CA ILE A 452 -0.65 8.82 -23.75
C ILE A 452 -1.15 7.43 -23.36
N LEU A 453 -0.71 6.90 -22.20
CA LEU A 453 -1.16 5.59 -21.72
C LEU A 453 -2.68 5.58 -21.51
N ALA A 454 -3.24 6.60 -20.87
CA ALA A 454 -4.69 6.72 -20.69
C ALA A 454 -5.46 6.76 -22.02
N GLU A 455 -4.91 7.40 -23.06
CA GLU A 455 -5.52 7.44 -24.39
C GLU A 455 -5.43 6.11 -25.13
N LYS A 456 -4.29 5.41 -25.04
CA LYS A 456 -4.14 4.05 -25.58
C LYS A 456 -5.11 3.08 -24.90
N THR A 457 -5.24 3.14 -23.58
CA THR A 457 -6.22 2.33 -22.85
C THR A 457 -7.65 2.69 -23.26
N SER A 458 -7.95 3.97 -23.45
CA SER A 458 -9.27 4.42 -23.95
C SER A 458 -9.57 3.82 -25.32
N LEU A 459 -8.62 3.83 -26.26
CA LEU A 459 -8.77 3.22 -27.58
C LEU A 459 -9.02 1.71 -27.49
N PHE A 460 -8.24 1.00 -26.68
CA PHE A 460 -8.44 -0.44 -26.44
C PHE A 460 -9.85 -0.74 -25.90
N LEU A 461 -10.29 0.02 -24.89
CA LEU A 461 -11.62 -0.15 -24.31
C LEU A 461 -12.73 0.19 -25.30
N LEU A 462 -12.58 1.22 -26.14
CA LEU A 462 -13.56 1.55 -27.18
C LEU A 462 -13.71 0.43 -28.21
N ASP A 463 -12.61 -0.16 -28.69
CA ASP A 463 -12.66 -1.32 -29.59
C ASP A 463 -13.38 -2.49 -28.92
N TYR A 464 -13.05 -2.77 -27.66
CA TYR A 464 -13.69 -3.84 -26.91
C TYR A 464 -15.20 -3.61 -26.71
N PHE A 465 -15.61 -2.40 -26.31
CA PHE A 465 -17.03 -2.04 -26.20
C PHE A 465 -17.76 -2.08 -27.54
N GLN A 466 -17.11 -1.74 -28.66
CA GLN A 466 -17.70 -1.90 -29.98
C GLN A 466 -18.02 -3.37 -30.28
N ARG A 467 -17.11 -4.29 -29.93
CA ARG A 467 -17.33 -5.73 -30.10
C ARG A 467 -18.47 -6.23 -29.21
N ILE A 468 -18.53 -5.77 -27.95
CA ILE A 468 -19.66 -6.05 -27.05
C ILE A 468 -20.96 -5.56 -27.68
N TYR A 469 -20.99 -4.32 -28.19
CA TYR A 469 -22.17 -3.76 -28.83
C TYR A 469 -22.67 -4.62 -30.01
N LYS A 470 -21.77 -5.08 -30.88
CA LYS A 470 -22.08 -6.02 -31.99
C LYS A 470 -22.57 -7.39 -31.51
N ASN A 471 -22.27 -7.76 -30.27
CA ASN A 471 -22.61 -9.02 -29.64
C ASN A 471 -23.71 -8.88 -28.56
N CYS A 472 -24.33 -7.72 -28.43
CA CYS A 472 -25.40 -7.48 -27.45
C CYS A 472 -26.46 -8.58 -27.51
N GLY A 473 -26.81 -9.13 -26.34
CA GLY A 473 -27.81 -10.18 -26.19
C GLY A 473 -27.35 -11.59 -26.61
N LYS A 474 -26.09 -11.76 -27.07
CA LYS A 474 -25.55 -13.09 -27.42
C LYS A 474 -24.97 -13.85 -26.22
N SER A 475 -24.55 -13.13 -25.18
CA SER A 475 -24.05 -13.73 -23.93
C SER A 475 -25.20 -14.40 -23.17
N LYS A 476 -24.94 -15.59 -22.60
CA LYS A 476 -25.99 -16.44 -22.02
C LYS A 476 -25.64 -16.95 -20.64
N LEU A 477 -26.63 -16.93 -19.75
CA LEU A 477 -26.56 -17.56 -18.45
C LEU A 477 -26.88 -19.06 -18.57
N CYS A 478 -25.94 -19.91 -18.18
CA CYS A 478 -26.06 -21.35 -18.16
C CYS A 478 -26.20 -21.85 -16.71
N LYS A 479 -27.24 -22.63 -16.42
CA LYS A 479 -27.43 -23.26 -15.10
C LYS A 479 -26.89 -24.68 -15.14
N SER A 480 -25.82 -24.95 -14.39
CA SER A 480 -25.40 -26.32 -14.06
C SER A 480 -26.03 -26.75 -12.73
N LYS A 481 -26.09 -28.06 -12.42
CA LYS A 481 -26.74 -28.61 -11.21
C LYS A 481 -26.24 -28.04 -9.87
N LYS A 482 -25.12 -27.30 -9.84
CA LYS A 482 -24.56 -26.69 -8.62
C LYS A 482 -24.09 -25.22 -8.74
N LYS A 483 -23.92 -24.68 -9.96
CA LYS A 483 -23.39 -23.31 -10.17
C LYS A 483 -24.01 -22.64 -11.40
N ILE A 484 -24.29 -21.34 -11.29
CA ILE A 484 -24.63 -20.48 -12.42
C ILE A 484 -23.31 -20.08 -13.10
N GLN A 485 -23.26 -20.16 -14.43
CA GLN A 485 -22.13 -19.75 -15.24
C GLN A 485 -22.61 -18.85 -16.37
N CYS A 486 -21.75 -17.97 -16.88
CA CYS A 486 -22.07 -17.10 -18.01
C CYS A 486 -21.10 -17.34 -19.16
N GLN A 487 -21.64 -17.60 -20.34
CA GLN A 487 -20.87 -17.64 -21.58
C GLN A 487 -20.82 -16.23 -22.16
N LEU A 488 -19.64 -15.63 -22.15
CA LEU A 488 -19.37 -14.30 -22.68
C LEU A 488 -19.11 -14.39 -24.19
N ALA A 489 -19.95 -13.72 -24.97
CA ALA A 489 -19.93 -13.83 -26.43
C ALA A 489 -18.69 -13.15 -27.05
N THR A 490 -18.24 -12.03 -26.49
CA THR A 490 -17.10 -11.29 -27.05
C THR A 490 -15.77 -11.92 -26.64
N LEU A 491 -15.65 -12.39 -25.40
CA LEU A 491 -14.46 -13.12 -24.93
C LEU A 491 -14.41 -14.59 -25.38
N GLY A 492 -15.55 -15.18 -25.76
CA GLY A 492 -15.64 -16.62 -26.06
C GLY A 492 -15.32 -17.52 -24.85
N LYS A 493 -15.38 -16.97 -23.63
CA LYS A 493 -15.07 -17.66 -22.37
C LYS A 493 -16.32 -17.90 -21.54
N THR A 494 -16.28 -18.95 -20.72
CA THR A 494 -17.30 -19.19 -19.69
C THR A 494 -16.73 -18.77 -18.35
N VAL A 495 -17.44 -17.89 -17.65
CA VAL A 495 -17.07 -17.37 -16.33
C VAL A 495 -18.09 -17.79 -15.27
N ASP A 496 -17.70 -17.76 -14.01
CA ASP A 496 -18.63 -17.95 -12.90
C ASP A 496 -19.36 -16.64 -12.55
N THR A 497 -20.28 -16.70 -11.58
CA THR A 497 -21.01 -15.51 -11.10
C THR A 497 -20.16 -14.56 -10.26
N LYS A 498 -18.97 -14.97 -9.80
CA LYS A 498 -18.06 -14.08 -9.06
C LYS A 498 -17.44 -13.05 -10.00
N CYS A 499 -17.29 -13.39 -11.28
CA CYS A 499 -16.86 -12.45 -12.32
C CYS A 499 -17.96 -11.50 -12.79
N LEU A 500 -19.20 -11.63 -12.30
CA LEU A 500 -20.35 -10.84 -12.73
C LEU A 500 -20.75 -9.82 -11.65
N PRO A 501 -21.54 -8.78 -12.02
CA PRO A 501 -22.09 -7.84 -11.06
C PRO A 501 -22.81 -8.53 -9.91
N THR A 502 -22.73 -7.96 -8.70
CA THR A 502 -23.19 -8.61 -7.47
C THR A 502 -24.63 -9.12 -7.54
N GLY A 503 -25.50 -8.48 -8.32
CA GLY A 503 -26.88 -8.90 -8.51
C GLY A 503 -27.02 -10.36 -8.97
N TYR A 504 -26.07 -10.87 -9.76
CA TYR A 504 -26.07 -12.26 -10.24
C TYR A 504 -25.75 -13.30 -9.16
N SER A 505 -25.19 -12.87 -8.02
CA SER A 505 -24.94 -13.70 -6.84
C SER A 505 -26.11 -13.71 -5.84
N THR A 506 -27.11 -12.85 -6.04
CA THR A 506 -28.32 -12.81 -5.22
C THR A 506 -29.25 -13.99 -5.53
N ASN A 507 -30.23 -14.24 -4.65
CA ASN A 507 -31.27 -15.25 -4.90
C ASN A 507 -32.15 -14.91 -6.11
N MET A 508 -32.17 -13.65 -6.53
CA MET A 508 -32.97 -13.14 -7.65
C MET A 508 -32.04 -12.42 -8.64
N PRO A 509 -31.36 -13.15 -9.54
CA PRO A 509 -30.50 -12.55 -10.55
C PRO A 509 -31.23 -11.53 -11.43
N PRO A 510 -30.53 -10.53 -11.98
CA PRO A 510 -31.12 -9.53 -12.85
C PRO A 510 -31.89 -10.15 -14.02
N LEU A 511 -33.12 -9.69 -14.23
CA LEU A 511 -33.96 -10.12 -15.35
C LEU A 511 -33.46 -9.50 -16.65
N PRO A 512 -33.44 -10.25 -17.77
CA PRO A 512 -33.14 -9.70 -19.08
C PRO A 512 -34.26 -8.75 -19.53
N ASP A 513 -33.89 -7.57 -20.02
CA ASP A 513 -34.76 -6.57 -20.68
C ASP A 513 -36.03 -6.14 -19.91
N SER A 514 -36.12 -6.44 -18.61
CA SER A 514 -37.31 -6.22 -17.79
C SER A 514 -36.95 -5.54 -16.47
N CYS A 515 -37.89 -4.79 -15.90
CA CYS A 515 -37.75 -4.23 -14.56
C CYS A 515 -37.75 -5.34 -13.50
N ASP A 516 -36.79 -5.32 -12.59
CA ASP A 516 -36.64 -6.32 -11.52
C ASP A 516 -37.66 -6.19 -10.38
N HIS A 517 -38.49 -5.14 -10.42
CA HIS A 517 -39.62 -4.95 -9.52
C HIS A 517 -40.95 -5.35 -10.19
N CYS A 518 -41.37 -4.63 -11.23
CA CYS A 518 -42.70 -4.82 -11.83
C CYS A 518 -42.74 -5.91 -12.93
N ARG A 519 -41.58 -6.45 -13.32
CA ARG A 519 -41.39 -7.49 -14.37
C ARG A 519 -41.89 -7.12 -15.77
N LYS A 520 -42.24 -5.85 -16.00
CA LYS A 520 -42.55 -5.33 -17.34
C LYS A 520 -41.25 -5.00 -18.07
N LYS A 521 -41.33 -4.84 -19.40
CA LYS A 521 -40.20 -4.38 -20.22
C LYS A 521 -39.60 -3.11 -19.63
N LEU A 522 -38.28 -3.03 -19.56
CA LEU A 522 -37.56 -1.85 -19.06
C LEU A 522 -37.34 -0.87 -20.22
N ASP A 523 -38.28 0.03 -20.41
CA ASP A 523 -38.30 1.06 -21.46
C ASP A 523 -37.90 2.45 -20.95
N ASP A 524 -38.13 2.74 -19.67
CA ASP A 524 -37.58 3.88 -18.95
C ASP A 524 -36.94 3.44 -17.62
N GLY A 525 -36.09 4.29 -17.04
CA GLY A 525 -35.39 3.99 -15.79
C GLY A 525 -33.88 3.78 -15.93
N GLU A 526 -33.33 3.03 -14.99
CA GLU A 526 -31.88 2.88 -14.81
C GLU A 526 -31.51 1.45 -14.39
N VAL A 527 -30.35 1.00 -14.87
CA VAL A 527 -29.70 -0.23 -14.44
C VAL A 527 -28.59 0.12 -13.46
N LEU A 528 -28.73 -0.37 -12.22
CA LEU A 528 -27.77 -0.19 -11.14
C LEU A 528 -26.47 -0.95 -11.40
N ILE A 529 -25.44 -0.62 -10.64
CA ILE A 529 -24.12 -1.24 -10.78
C ILE A 529 -24.15 -2.76 -10.56
N CYS A 530 -25.04 -3.24 -9.68
CA CYS A 530 -25.26 -4.65 -9.42
C CYS A 530 -25.94 -5.41 -10.60
N GLY A 531 -26.35 -4.69 -11.66
CA GLY A 531 -27.00 -5.25 -12.85
C GLY A 531 -28.52 -5.28 -12.79
N HIS A 532 -29.14 -5.10 -11.61
CA HIS A 532 -30.59 -4.95 -11.50
C HIS A 532 -31.03 -3.60 -12.10
N GLY A 533 -32.14 -3.59 -12.82
CA GLY A 533 -32.70 -2.40 -13.43
C GLY A 533 -34.16 -2.20 -13.09
N TYR A 534 -34.50 -0.93 -12.89
CA TYR A 534 -35.79 -0.50 -12.38
C TYR A 534 -36.30 0.68 -13.19
N HIS A 535 -37.62 0.69 -13.46
CA HIS A 535 -38.31 1.91 -13.86
C HIS A 535 -38.09 2.99 -12.79
N PHE A 536 -38.04 4.28 -13.17
CA PHE A 536 -37.78 5.35 -12.20
C PHE A 536 -38.79 5.34 -11.04
N GLU A 537 -40.07 5.14 -11.35
CA GLU A 537 -41.13 5.02 -10.34
C GLU A 537 -40.92 3.80 -9.44
N CYS A 538 -40.58 2.65 -10.03
CA CYS A 538 -40.29 1.44 -9.26
C CYS A 538 -39.08 1.62 -8.35
N TYR A 539 -38.04 2.33 -8.82
CA TYR A 539 -36.84 2.59 -8.04
C TYR A 539 -37.12 3.55 -6.88
N GLN A 540 -37.94 4.58 -7.11
CA GLN A 540 -38.40 5.50 -6.08
C GLN A 540 -39.26 4.80 -5.02
N MET A 541 -40.17 3.90 -5.42
CA MET A 541 -40.97 3.09 -4.49
C MET A 541 -40.11 2.18 -3.59
N MET A 542 -38.88 1.87 -4.05
CA MET A 542 -37.90 1.07 -3.33
C MET A 542 -36.91 1.94 -2.54
N GLU A 543 -37.18 3.23 -2.40
CA GLU A 543 -36.35 4.22 -1.69
C GLU A 543 -34.91 4.26 -2.23
N TYR A 544 -34.76 4.15 -3.55
CA TYR A 544 -33.47 4.21 -4.25
C TYR A 544 -32.45 3.16 -3.76
N GLY A 545 -32.94 1.95 -3.43
CA GLY A 545 -32.11 0.84 -2.98
C GLY A 545 -32.43 -0.49 -3.68
N CYS A 546 -31.40 -1.31 -3.92
CA CYS A 546 -31.57 -2.67 -4.42
C CYS A 546 -31.81 -3.66 -3.28
N ARG A 547 -33.09 -3.95 -2.97
CA ARG A 547 -33.46 -4.90 -1.89
C ARG A 547 -32.86 -6.30 -2.06
N TYR A 548 -32.66 -6.76 -3.30
CA TYR A 548 -32.06 -8.09 -3.54
C TYR A 548 -30.59 -8.13 -3.11
N CYS A 549 -29.85 -7.06 -3.36
CA CYS A 549 -28.46 -6.94 -2.94
C CYS A 549 -28.36 -6.68 -1.44
N GLU A 550 -29.25 -5.86 -0.87
CA GLU A 550 -29.34 -5.63 0.57
C GLU A 550 -29.48 -6.94 1.37
N GLU A 551 -30.44 -7.80 0.98
CA GLU A 551 -30.64 -9.11 1.62
C GLU A 551 -29.46 -10.06 1.41
N TYR A 552 -28.83 -10.01 0.23
CA TYR A 552 -27.61 -10.75 -0.04
C TYR A 552 -26.47 -10.31 0.88
N TYR A 553 -26.18 -9.00 0.97
CA TYR A 553 -25.13 -8.46 1.82
C TYR A 553 -25.35 -8.80 3.28
N LYS A 554 -26.58 -8.62 3.82
CA LYS A 554 -26.91 -9.04 5.18
C LYS A 554 -26.50 -10.49 5.42
N ARG A 555 -26.98 -11.40 4.58
CA ARG A 555 -26.71 -12.84 4.71
C ARG A 555 -25.22 -13.15 4.64
N GLU A 556 -24.51 -12.61 3.65
CA GLU A 556 -23.07 -12.87 3.48
C GLU A 556 -22.25 -12.27 4.62
N ILE A 557 -22.62 -11.12 5.17
CA ILE A 557 -21.98 -10.53 6.35
C ILE A 557 -22.14 -11.46 7.55
N TYR A 558 -23.36 -11.89 7.87
CA TYR A 558 -23.57 -12.84 8.97
C TYR A 558 -22.77 -14.15 8.74
N SER A 559 -22.79 -14.69 7.52
CA SER A 559 -22.04 -15.90 7.17
C SER A 559 -20.52 -15.73 7.38
N ASN A 560 -19.94 -14.65 6.86
CA ASN A 560 -18.51 -14.37 6.96
C ASN A 560 -18.08 -14.02 8.38
N VAL A 561 -18.92 -13.29 9.15
CA VAL A 561 -18.66 -12.98 10.56
C VAL A 561 -18.71 -14.25 11.41
N ASN A 562 -19.74 -15.08 11.26
CA ASN A 562 -19.84 -16.34 12.01
C ASN A 562 -18.66 -17.27 11.70
N SER A 563 -18.30 -17.41 10.42
CA SER A 563 -17.12 -18.17 10.00
C SER A 563 -15.84 -17.64 10.67
N PHE A 564 -15.71 -16.33 10.81
CA PHE A 564 -14.56 -15.73 11.50
C PHE A 564 -14.55 -15.98 13.00
N LEU A 565 -15.69 -15.78 13.67
CA LEU A 565 -15.83 -16.01 15.11
C LEU A 565 -15.53 -17.47 15.45
N ASP A 566 -16.03 -18.43 14.66
CA ASP A 566 -15.71 -19.85 14.79
C ASP A 566 -14.18 -20.12 14.76
N ARG A 567 -13.43 -19.38 13.94
CA ARG A 567 -11.96 -19.52 13.83
C ARG A 567 -11.21 -18.94 15.03
N LEU A 568 -11.77 -17.91 15.66
CA LEU A 568 -11.23 -17.37 16.91
C LEU A 568 -11.43 -18.36 18.07
N GLU A 569 -12.52 -19.13 18.03
CA GLU A 569 -12.90 -20.08 19.09
C GLU A 569 -12.23 -21.46 18.98
N LYS A 570 -11.91 -21.93 17.77
CA LYS A 570 -11.20 -23.22 17.56
C LYS A 570 -9.78 -23.20 18.17
N GLY A 571 -9.22 -24.38 18.47
CA GLY A 571 -7.84 -24.56 18.99
C GLY A 571 -6.73 -24.10 18.02
N PRO A 572 -5.46 -24.55 18.16
CA PRO A 572 -4.41 -24.18 17.21
C PRO A 572 -4.81 -24.57 15.78
N ASN A 573 -4.76 -23.59 14.86
CA ASN A 573 -5.22 -23.77 13.50
C ASN A 573 -4.25 -24.68 12.74
N VAL A 574 -4.71 -25.88 12.36
CA VAL A 574 -4.19 -26.56 11.17
C VAL A 574 -4.93 -25.93 9.99
N LEU A 575 -4.22 -25.16 9.16
CA LEU A 575 -4.77 -24.68 7.89
C LEU A 575 -5.11 -25.91 7.04
N THR A 576 -6.37 -26.13 6.71
CA THR A 576 -6.79 -27.27 5.88
C THR A 576 -6.55 -26.97 4.41
N SER A 577 -6.23 -27.99 3.61
CA SER A 577 -5.91 -27.89 2.18
C SER A 577 -6.97 -27.20 1.32
N ASP A 578 -8.22 -27.13 1.77
CA ASP A 578 -9.30 -26.42 1.08
C ASP A 578 -9.13 -24.88 1.15
N GLU A 579 -8.16 -24.38 1.92
CA GLU A 579 -7.78 -22.96 2.03
C GLU A 579 -6.64 -22.57 1.05
N GLN A 580 -6.23 -23.45 0.13
CA GLN A 580 -5.18 -23.17 -0.89
C GLN A 580 -5.68 -23.09 -2.34
N ASP A 581 -6.96 -23.34 -2.62
CA ASP A 581 -7.48 -23.36 -3.99
C ASP A 581 -8.13 -22.03 -4.39
N GLU A 582 -7.33 -20.99 -4.64
CA GLU A 582 -7.56 -20.04 -5.75
C GLU A 582 -6.19 -19.59 -6.29
N THR A 583 -5.76 -20.17 -7.41
CA THR A 583 -4.55 -19.75 -8.13
C THR A 583 -4.70 -18.30 -8.62
N PRO A 584 -3.79 -17.38 -8.29
CA PRO A 584 -3.75 -16.07 -8.92
C PRO A 584 -3.46 -16.23 -10.42
N ILE A 585 -4.19 -15.50 -11.25
CA ILE A 585 -3.87 -15.39 -12.68
C ILE A 585 -2.57 -14.57 -12.78
N GLU A 586 -1.52 -15.19 -13.30
CA GLU A 586 -0.24 -14.54 -13.57
C GLU A 586 -0.38 -13.42 -14.60
N GLU A 587 -0.23 -12.17 -14.19
CA GLU A 587 0.00 -11.06 -15.12
C GLU A 587 1.49 -10.79 -15.28
N ASN A 588 1.97 -10.97 -16.50
CA ASN A 588 3.35 -10.68 -16.90
C ASN A 588 3.47 -9.25 -17.38
N GLU A 589 3.81 -8.36 -16.48
CA GLU A 589 4.25 -7.03 -16.90
C GLU A 589 5.72 -7.07 -17.30
N THR A 590 5.98 -7.34 -18.58
CA THR A 590 7.15 -6.78 -19.25
C THR A 590 6.88 -5.30 -19.51
N VAL A 591 7.52 -4.43 -18.74
CA VAL A 591 7.47 -2.97 -18.98
C VAL A 591 8.24 -2.67 -20.26
N GLU A 592 7.53 -2.54 -21.37
CA GLU A 592 8.08 -1.96 -22.60
C GLU A 592 8.28 -0.46 -22.38
N GLU A 593 9.47 0.06 -22.74
CA GLU A 593 9.70 1.50 -22.82
C GLU A 593 8.81 2.09 -23.92
N VAL A 594 7.69 2.71 -23.54
CA VAL A 594 6.81 3.41 -24.49
C VAL A 594 7.50 4.69 -24.96
N GLU A 595 7.97 4.69 -26.21
CA GLU A 595 8.53 5.87 -26.85
C GLU A 595 7.50 7.02 -26.90
N ALA A 596 7.89 8.20 -26.42
CA ALA A 596 7.04 9.39 -26.33
C ALA A 596 6.72 10.07 -27.68
N ASN A 597 7.19 9.51 -28.80
CA ASN A 597 7.14 10.14 -30.11
C ASN A 597 5.77 10.06 -30.83
N GLY A 598 4.76 9.39 -30.24
CA GLY A 598 3.43 9.18 -30.86
C GLY A 598 2.25 9.95 -30.23
N SER A 599 2.48 10.93 -29.35
CA SER A 599 1.39 11.53 -28.55
C SER A 599 0.28 12.20 -29.36
N GLN A 600 0.63 12.86 -30.47
CA GLN A 600 -0.38 13.56 -31.30
C GLN A 600 -1.19 12.60 -32.16
N GLU A 601 -0.58 11.51 -32.60
CA GLU A 601 -1.21 10.47 -33.40
C GLU A 601 -2.25 9.71 -32.57
N VAL A 602 -1.86 9.22 -31.38
CA VAL A 602 -2.77 8.52 -30.46
C VAL A 602 -3.95 9.40 -30.05
N HIS A 603 -3.72 10.69 -29.82
CA HIS A 603 -4.80 11.62 -29.49
C HIS A 603 -5.78 11.80 -30.66
N ALA A 604 -5.26 11.94 -31.89
CA ALA A 604 -6.09 12.06 -33.09
C ALA A 604 -6.89 10.78 -33.34
N GLU A 605 -6.28 9.60 -33.18
CA GLU A 605 -6.96 8.31 -33.25
C GLU A 605 -8.10 8.21 -32.24
N LEU A 606 -7.87 8.64 -30.99
CA LEU A 606 -8.91 8.64 -29.97
C LEU A 606 -10.08 9.55 -30.35
N LEU A 607 -9.81 10.77 -30.82
CA LEU A 607 -10.88 11.67 -31.28
C LEU A 607 -11.71 11.06 -32.41
N ILE A 608 -11.04 10.40 -33.37
CA ILE A 608 -11.73 9.69 -34.46
C ILE A 608 -12.55 8.53 -33.91
N ALA A 609 -12.00 7.71 -33.00
CA ALA A 609 -12.71 6.60 -32.39
C ALA A 609 -13.95 7.07 -31.60
N LEU A 610 -13.84 8.18 -30.86
CA LEU A 610 -14.94 8.81 -30.13
C LEU A 610 -16.08 9.26 -31.06
N ILE A 611 -15.75 9.85 -32.21
CA ILE A 611 -16.75 10.22 -33.23
C ILE A 611 -17.48 8.97 -33.77
N HIS A 612 -16.73 7.88 -34.01
CA HIS A 612 -17.29 6.63 -34.50
C HIS A 612 -18.19 5.91 -33.49
N VAL A 613 -18.15 6.23 -32.18
CA VAL A 613 -19.10 5.65 -31.22
C VAL A 613 -20.54 5.96 -31.59
N ASN A 614 -20.80 7.13 -32.18
CA ASN A 614 -22.14 7.50 -32.64
C ASN A 614 -22.68 6.53 -33.71
N THR A 615 -21.81 5.87 -34.47
CA THR A 615 -22.21 4.97 -35.56
C THR A 615 -22.43 3.52 -35.13
N TRP A 616 -22.25 3.16 -33.85
CA TRP A 616 -22.42 1.75 -33.45
C TRP A 616 -23.85 1.26 -33.60
#